data_AF-A0A957DAG1-F1
#
_entry.id   AF-A0A957DAG1-F1
#
_cell.length_a   1.000
_cell.length_b   1.000
_cell.length_c   1.000
_cell.angle_alpha   90.00
_cell.angle_beta   90.00
_cell.angle_gamma   90.00
#
_symmetry.space_group_name_H-M   'P 1'
#
loop_
_entity.id
_entity.type
_entity.pdbx_description
1 polymer ?
#
loop_
_entity_poly.entity_id
_entity_poly.type
_entity_poly.pdbx_seq_one_letter_code
_entity_poly.pdbx_strand_id
1 'polypeptide(L)'
;APFLANSQVGFFYPLNWPVWLLFSVPVAVKVSILLHLFIAGCGAYLAGRRALALQRGGALVTAVLFTLSGYLTAQVEHINQLQGLAWLPWYLVILASFRADGPPRFRAIARGAVRFAALFALQLLAGHTQTAFISGVAVGIWLLAQWAGKLEIRDWRLGVRQSLIPNLQSLIFGIGLALLVTAVQLLPTLELTQLSSRQGGLPVNEVLSFSLNPLLLGRALLPSVGQSLYSEYVAYFPLTALLLALIGAWQWRQQRVALPAIALIVIGLLLALGAFNPMNWLLARLPGFNLFRVPARWLALYALGISLLAGLGWDAVNGKRSSIHHSPFTIHHSLFMIPIALIAWALLARFFTGLIPTGAEAPYEAPNWQTILLWAGELGVIGLWLWQRLGIRDWRLEIRDWAANRQSLISNLLFLGAGTAVLFIASRPLPYNNLTTPEAYFDLRPPITRLLANGQENGQWSIANSQLPTASNQQPATNYQPPAANGRFLSLSDIFFDPGDQGEIDAIYADQLDEVARYDYTVAIKQKEIVAPNLPLAYGLSSV
;
A
#
# COMPACT_ATOMS: atom_id res chain seq x y z
N ALA A 1 -15.25 22.05 -5.28
CA ALA A 1 -14.08 22.07 -6.20
C ALA A 1 -14.50 21.53 -7.57
N PRO A 2 -13.88 21.96 -8.67
CA PRO A 2 -14.15 21.40 -10.01
C PRO A 2 -13.84 19.89 -10.04
N PHE A 3 -14.77 19.08 -10.55
CA PHE A 3 -14.68 17.62 -10.46
C PHE A 3 -13.40 17.05 -11.09
N LEU A 4 -13.08 17.46 -12.32
CA LEU A 4 -11.88 16.98 -13.05
C LEU A 4 -10.57 17.50 -12.45
N ALA A 5 -10.59 18.56 -11.64
CA ALA A 5 -9.40 19.05 -10.93
C ALA A 5 -9.04 18.19 -9.70
N ASN A 6 -9.97 17.39 -9.19
CA ASN A 6 -9.67 16.43 -8.14
C ASN A 6 -9.07 15.15 -8.75
N SER A 7 -7.75 15.05 -8.76
CA SER A 7 -7.04 13.87 -9.26
C SER A 7 -7.44 12.57 -8.56
N GLN A 8 -7.84 12.60 -7.28
CA GLN A 8 -8.20 11.39 -6.52
C GLN A 8 -9.39 10.61 -7.10
N VAL A 9 -10.22 11.27 -7.94
CA VAL A 9 -11.31 10.63 -8.70
C VAL A 9 -10.76 9.57 -9.67
N GLY A 10 -9.52 9.74 -10.15
CA GLY A 10 -8.92 8.84 -11.15
C GLY A 10 -9.65 8.86 -12.49
N PHE A 11 -10.28 9.99 -12.86
CA PHE A 11 -11.14 10.06 -14.06
C PHE A 11 -10.38 9.74 -15.34
N PHE A 12 -9.17 10.29 -15.51
CA PHE A 12 -8.34 10.02 -16.69
C PHE A 12 -7.57 8.68 -16.60
N TYR A 13 -7.78 7.85 -15.57
CA TYR A 13 -7.17 6.52 -15.50
C TYR A 13 -7.83 5.56 -16.51
N PRO A 14 -7.10 5.04 -17.50
CA PRO A 14 -7.73 4.36 -18.64
C PRO A 14 -8.44 3.05 -18.29
N LEU A 15 -8.07 2.38 -17.19
CA LEU A 15 -8.74 1.14 -16.75
C LEU A 15 -10.04 1.41 -15.98
N ASN A 16 -10.28 2.64 -15.51
CA ASN A 16 -11.54 2.99 -14.84
C ASN A 16 -12.70 3.06 -15.84
N TRP A 17 -12.49 3.62 -17.04
CA TRP A 17 -13.51 3.80 -18.07
C TRP A 17 -14.29 2.53 -18.43
N PRO A 18 -13.66 1.42 -18.89
CA PRO A 18 -14.40 0.21 -19.22
C PRO A 18 -15.07 -0.42 -17.99
N VAL A 19 -14.46 -0.29 -16.81
CA VAL A 19 -15.01 -0.86 -15.57
C VAL A 19 -16.23 -0.08 -15.09
N TRP A 20 -16.27 1.24 -15.25
CA TRP A 20 -17.43 2.09 -14.92
C TRP A 20 -18.54 2.01 -15.98
N LEU A 21 -18.20 1.84 -17.26
CA LEU A 21 -19.19 1.74 -18.34
C LEU A 21 -19.90 0.38 -18.39
N LEU A 22 -19.25 -0.71 -17.96
CA LEU A 22 -19.77 -2.07 -18.07
C LEU A 22 -20.46 -2.59 -16.80
N PHE A 23 -20.24 -1.96 -15.64
CA PHE A 23 -20.66 -2.50 -14.34
C PHE A 23 -21.27 -1.43 -13.42
N SER A 24 -22.25 -1.84 -12.61
CA SER A 24 -22.74 -1.01 -11.49
C SER A 24 -21.62 -0.75 -10.47
N VAL A 25 -21.67 0.37 -9.75
CA VAL A 25 -20.56 0.81 -8.86
C VAL A 25 -20.05 -0.28 -7.90
N PRO A 26 -20.89 -1.06 -7.19
CA PRO A 26 -20.40 -2.12 -6.30
C PRO A 26 -19.68 -3.26 -7.04
N VAL A 27 -20.05 -3.54 -8.30
CA VAL A 27 -19.38 -4.53 -9.14
C VAL A 27 -18.12 -3.95 -9.77
N ALA A 28 -18.17 -2.69 -10.22
CA ALA A 28 -17.03 -1.94 -10.75
C ALA A 28 -15.86 -1.89 -9.75
N VAL A 29 -16.13 -1.62 -8.46
CA VAL A 29 -15.13 -1.66 -7.39
C VAL A 29 -14.51 -3.06 -7.27
N LYS A 30 -15.31 -4.13 -7.21
CA LYS A 30 -14.83 -5.52 -7.13
C LYS A 30 -13.97 -5.92 -8.33
N VAL A 31 -14.41 -5.58 -9.54
CA VAL A 31 -13.66 -5.83 -10.78
C VAL A 31 -12.35 -5.06 -10.79
N SER A 32 -12.36 -3.79 -10.37
CA SER A 32 -11.14 -2.97 -10.25
C SER A 32 -10.15 -3.59 -9.26
N ILE A 33 -10.59 -4.03 -8.08
CA ILE A 33 -9.74 -4.70 -7.09
C ILE A 33 -9.08 -5.94 -7.70
N LEU A 34 -9.87 -6.86 -8.25
CA LEU A 34 -9.37 -8.12 -8.82
C LEU A 34 -8.41 -7.89 -10.00
N LEU A 35 -8.72 -6.93 -10.87
CA LEU A 35 -7.87 -6.54 -12.00
C LEU A 35 -6.51 -6.01 -11.53
N HIS A 36 -6.48 -5.15 -10.51
CA HIS A 36 -5.24 -4.53 -10.04
C HIS A 36 -4.40 -5.51 -9.19
N LEU A 37 -5.02 -6.40 -8.42
CA LEU A 37 -4.32 -7.53 -7.79
C LEU A 37 -3.70 -8.47 -8.84
N PHE A 38 -4.39 -8.74 -9.95
CA PHE A 38 -3.82 -9.53 -11.05
C PHE A 38 -2.65 -8.81 -11.75
N ILE A 39 -2.77 -7.51 -12.02
CA ILE A 39 -1.68 -6.68 -12.58
C ILE A 39 -0.47 -6.66 -11.64
N ALA A 40 -0.70 -6.52 -10.33
CA ALA A 40 0.34 -6.56 -9.30
C ALA A 40 1.08 -7.91 -9.32
N GLY A 41 0.36 -9.02 -9.32
CA GLY A 41 0.91 -10.38 -9.35
C GLY A 41 1.69 -10.67 -10.65
N CYS A 42 1.15 -10.29 -11.81
CA CYS A 42 1.88 -10.40 -13.08
C CYS A 42 3.17 -9.57 -13.08
N GLY A 43 3.13 -8.35 -12.56
CA GLY A 43 4.31 -7.50 -12.41
C GLY A 43 5.34 -8.11 -11.48
N ALA A 44 4.92 -8.59 -10.30
CA ALA A 44 5.80 -9.21 -9.30
C ALA A 44 6.44 -10.51 -9.82
N TYR A 45 5.68 -11.36 -10.53
CA TYR A 45 6.20 -12.52 -11.24
C TYR A 45 7.31 -12.11 -12.22
N LEU A 46 7.01 -11.17 -13.12
CA LEU A 46 7.97 -10.72 -14.14
C LEU A 46 9.18 -9.99 -13.53
N ALA A 47 9.00 -9.28 -12.43
CA ALA A 47 10.07 -8.65 -11.68
C ALA A 47 11.04 -9.70 -11.11
N GLY A 48 10.52 -10.74 -10.44
CA GLY A 48 11.33 -11.88 -10.01
C GLY A 48 12.08 -12.53 -11.18
N ARG A 49 11.36 -12.88 -12.26
CA ARG A 49 11.95 -13.52 -13.45
C ARG A 49 13.04 -12.70 -14.15
N ARG A 50 12.94 -11.37 -14.19
CA ARG A 50 13.90 -10.51 -14.94
C ARG A 50 14.93 -9.79 -14.06
N ALA A 51 14.52 -9.29 -12.90
CA ALA A 51 15.38 -8.48 -12.04
C ALA A 51 16.21 -9.35 -11.07
N LEU A 52 15.72 -10.53 -10.70
CA LEU A 52 16.43 -11.51 -9.86
C LEU A 52 16.77 -12.84 -10.57
N ALA A 53 16.42 -12.97 -11.86
CA ALA A 53 16.62 -14.18 -12.66
C ALA A 53 15.97 -15.46 -12.10
N LEU A 54 14.89 -15.31 -11.31
CA LEU A 54 14.20 -16.43 -10.66
C LEU A 54 13.70 -17.48 -11.67
N GLN A 55 13.60 -18.72 -11.20
CA GLN A 55 12.87 -19.80 -11.86
C GLN A 55 11.36 -19.55 -11.79
N ARG A 56 10.57 -20.41 -12.46
CA ARG A 56 9.10 -20.30 -12.45
C ARG A 56 8.52 -20.45 -11.03
N GLY A 57 9.15 -21.28 -10.19
CA GLY A 57 8.75 -21.50 -8.79
C GLY A 57 8.93 -20.25 -7.93
N GLY A 58 10.17 -19.75 -7.80
CA GLY A 58 10.45 -18.57 -6.99
C GLY A 58 9.68 -17.33 -7.43
N ALA A 59 9.52 -17.11 -8.74
CA ALA A 59 8.71 -16.00 -9.24
C ALA A 59 7.21 -16.16 -8.96
N LEU A 60 6.66 -17.39 -8.93
CA LEU A 60 5.27 -17.61 -8.52
C LEU A 60 5.10 -17.33 -7.02
N VAL A 61 6.06 -17.75 -6.19
CA VAL A 61 6.10 -17.40 -4.76
C VAL A 61 6.13 -15.88 -4.58
N THR A 62 7.00 -15.15 -5.29
CA THR A 62 7.02 -13.68 -5.29
C THR A 62 5.67 -13.07 -5.68
N ALA A 63 5.01 -13.61 -6.71
CA ALA A 63 3.73 -13.09 -7.19
C ALA A 63 2.59 -13.27 -6.18
N VAL A 64 2.46 -14.48 -5.63
CA VAL A 64 1.44 -14.84 -4.63
C VAL A 64 1.66 -14.03 -3.35
N LEU A 65 2.89 -13.97 -2.85
CA LEU A 65 3.21 -13.22 -1.63
C LEU A 65 3.01 -11.72 -1.78
N PHE A 66 3.37 -11.11 -2.91
CA PHE A 66 3.12 -9.67 -3.09
C PHE A 66 1.62 -9.38 -3.17
N THR A 67 0.90 -10.14 -3.99
CA THR A 67 -0.53 -9.94 -4.25
C THR A 67 -1.41 -10.17 -3.03
N LEU A 68 -1.09 -11.19 -2.23
CA LEU A 68 -1.88 -11.60 -1.07
C LEU A 68 -1.26 -11.17 0.27
N SER A 69 -0.21 -10.34 0.25
CA SER A 69 0.38 -9.76 1.47
C SER A 69 -0.64 -8.95 2.27
N GLY A 70 -0.43 -8.84 3.58
CA GLY A 70 -1.25 -7.95 4.42
C GLY A 70 -1.26 -6.52 3.89
N TYR A 71 -0.11 -6.03 3.40
CA TYR A 71 -0.02 -4.67 2.84
C TYR A 71 -0.91 -4.48 1.61
N LEU A 72 -0.71 -5.23 0.53
CA LEU A 72 -1.46 -4.96 -0.70
C LEU A 72 -2.97 -5.24 -0.55
N THR A 73 -3.34 -6.18 0.32
CA THR A 73 -4.75 -6.51 0.57
C THR A 73 -5.45 -5.51 1.47
N ALA A 74 -4.80 -4.95 2.50
CA ALA A 74 -5.38 -3.85 3.29
C ALA A 74 -5.66 -2.60 2.45
N GLN A 75 -4.82 -2.34 1.43
CA GLN A 75 -4.96 -1.20 0.51
C GLN A 75 -6.17 -1.30 -0.45
N VAL A 76 -6.95 -2.38 -0.39
CA VAL A 76 -8.24 -2.52 -1.09
C VAL A 76 -9.23 -1.42 -0.72
N GLU A 77 -9.15 -0.89 0.51
CA GLU A 77 -9.96 0.25 0.99
C GLU A 77 -9.57 1.58 0.34
N HIS A 78 -8.38 1.67 -0.24
CA HIS A 78 -7.85 2.85 -0.92
C HIS A 78 -7.65 2.52 -2.39
N ILE A 79 -8.75 2.41 -3.15
CA ILE A 79 -8.75 1.87 -4.52
C ILE A 79 -7.73 2.56 -5.45
N ASN A 80 -7.56 3.88 -5.34
CA ASN A 80 -6.56 4.66 -6.07
C ASN A 80 -5.11 4.32 -5.66
N GLN A 81 -4.85 4.07 -4.38
CA GLN A 81 -3.58 3.60 -3.86
C GLN A 81 -3.27 2.17 -4.33
N LEU A 82 -4.24 1.24 -4.29
CA LEU A 82 -4.12 -0.11 -4.87
C LEU A 82 -3.83 -0.06 -6.38
N GLN A 83 -4.59 0.75 -7.12
CA GLN A 83 -4.40 0.95 -8.56
C GLN A 83 -2.98 1.44 -8.88
N GLY A 84 -2.46 2.40 -8.12
CA GLY A 84 -1.07 2.84 -8.24
C GLY A 84 -0.07 1.73 -7.89
N LEU A 85 -0.26 1.03 -6.77
CA LEU A 85 0.67 0.02 -6.25
C LEU A 85 0.79 -1.20 -7.16
N ALA A 86 -0.26 -1.54 -7.92
CA ALA A 86 -0.22 -2.61 -8.92
C ALA A 86 0.90 -2.43 -9.97
N TRP A 87 1.29 -1.19 -10.26
CA TRP A 87 2.36 -0.86 -11.22
C TRP A 87 3.77 -0.88 -10.61
N LEU A 88 3.90 -0.83 -9.27
CA LEU A 88 5.19 -0.77 -8.57
C LEU A 88 6.20 -1.87 -9.00
N PRO A 89 5.85 -3.17 -9.07
CA PRO A 89 6.82 -4.19 -9.48
C PRO A 89 7.22 -4.09 -10.97
N TRP A 90 6.40 -3.48 -11.83
CA TRP A 90 6.68 -3.36 -13.26
C TRP A 90 7.86 -2.45 -13.56
N TYR A 91 8.19 -1.50 -12.68
CA TYR A 91 9.42 -0.71 -12.80
C TYR A 91 10.68 -1.58 -12.79
N LEU A 92 10.71 -2.64 -11.98
CA LEU A 92 11.85 -3.57 -11.92
C LEU A 92 12.00 -4.37 -13.23
N VAL A 93 10.88 -4.64 -13.91
CA VAL A 93 10.83 -5.28 -15.24
C VAL A 93 11.47 -4.38 -16.31
N ILE A 94 11.30 -3.06 -16.21
CA ILE A 94 11.95 -2.08 -17.09
C ILE A 94 13.46 -2.01 -16.76
N LEU A 95 13.82 -1.85 -15.49
CA LEU A 95 15.20 -1.70 -15.03
C LEU A 95 16.10 -2.88 -15.44
N ALA A 96 15.54 -4.09 -15.45
CA ALA A 96 16.22 -5.30 -15.92
C ALA A 96 16.52 -5.32 -17.44
N SER A 97 15.88 -4.45 -18.24
CA SER A 97 16.04 -4.41 -19.70
C SER A 97 17.42 -3.91 -20.16
N PHE A 98 18.16 -3.19 -19.29
CA PHE A 98 19.50 -2.66 -19.55
C PHE A 98 20.59 -3.49 -18.84
N ARG A 99 20.45 -4.82 -18.89
CA ARG A 99 21.43 -5.80 -18.40
C ARG A 99 22.07 -6.66 -19.51
N ALA A 100 21.72 -6.43 -20.77
CA ALA A 100 22.28 -7.16 -21.91
C ALA A 100 23.65 -6.61 -22.33
N ASP A 101 24.50 -7.48 -22.88
CA ASP A 101 25.87 -7.13 -23.27
C ASP A 101 25.91 -6.14 -24.44
N GLY A 102 26.61 -5.03 -24.22
CA GLY A 102 26.88 -3.99 -25.23
C GLY A 102 26.37 -2.60 -24.83
N PRO A 103 26.87 -1.53 -25.49
CA PRO A 103 26.39 -0.18 -25.27
C PRO A 103 24.92 -0.06 -25.74
N PRO A 104 24.00 0.41 -24.88
CA PRO A 104 22.61 0.53 -25.30
C PRO A 104 22.47 1.63 -26.36
N ARG A 105 21.92 1.23 -27.51
CA ARG A 105 21.58 2.14 -28.61
C ARG A 105 20.54 3.15 -28.13
N PHE A 106 20.53 4.35 -28.72
CA PHE A 106 19.52 5.40 -28.44
C PHE A 106 18.07 4.85 -28.42
N ARG A 107 17.73 3.95 -29.36
CA ARG A 107 16.42 3.26 -29.43
C ARG A 107 16.07 2.47 -28.15
N ALA A 108 17.04 1.93 -27.42
CA ALA A 108 16.80 1.24 -26.15
C ALA A 108 16.43 2.23 -25.04
N ILE A 109 17.17 3.33 -24.92
CA ILE A 109 16.88 4.42 -23.96
C ILE A 109 15.50 5.03 -24.25
N ALA A 110 15.19 5.34 -25.51
CA ALA A 110 13.87 5.85 -25.90
C ALA A 110 12.73 4.87 -25.55
N ARG A 111 12.90 3.56 -25.79
CA ARG A 111 11.94 2.53 -25.36
C ARG A 111 11.82 2.43 -23.83
N GLY A 112 12.93 2.62 -23.11
CA GLY A 112 12.94 2.71 -21.65
C GLY A 112 12.11 3.90 -21.17
N ALA A 113 12.36 5.09 -21.72
CA ALA A 113 11.64 6.32 -21.41
C ALA A 113 10.13 6.20 -21.66
N VAL A 114 9.70 5.67 -22.81
CA VAL A 114 8.26 5.45 -23.09
C VAL A 114 7.63 4.48 -22.08
N ARG A 115 8.35 3.45 -21.63
CA ARG A 115 7.84 2.50 -20.61
C ARG A 115 7.76 3.13 -19.22
N PHE A 116 8.78 3.89 -18.80
CA PHE A 116 8.72 4.64 -17.55
C PHE A 116 7.60 5.68 -17.59
N ALA A 117 7.44 6.38 -18.71
CA ALA A 117 6.39 7.35 -18.92
C ALA A 117 5.00 6.73 -18.78
N ALA A 118 4.78 5.56 -19.41
CA ALA A 118 3.52 4.83 -19.29
C ALA A 118 3.21 4.42 -17.84
N LEU A 119 4.18 3.88 -17.09
CA LEU A 119 3.93 3.48 -15.69
C LEU A 119 3.67 4.71 -14.78
N PHE A 120 4.47 5.76 -14.88
CA PHE A 120 4.24 6.98 -14.09
C PHE A 120 2.93 7.67 -14.48
N ALA A 121 2.58 7.72 -15.76
CA ALA A 121 1.30 8.24 -16.20
C ALA A 121 0.14 7.42 -15.62
N LEU A 122 0.21 6.08 -15.66
CA LEU A 122 -0.81 5.22 -15.04
C LEU A 122 -0.94 5.48 -13.52
N GLN A 123 0.16 5.61 -12.78
CA GLN A 123 0.10 5.90 -11.34
C GLN A 123 -0.40 7.31 -11.01
N LEU A 124 -0.03 8.33 -11.79
CA LEU A 124 -0.48 9.71 -11.60
C LEU A 124 -1.97 9.86 -11.96
N LEU A 125 -2.42 9.25 -13.05
CA LEU A 125 -3.81 9.29 -13.50
C LEU A 125 -4.74 8.44 -12.62
N ALA A 126 -4.23 7.40 -11.94
CA ALA A 126 -4.97 6.65 -10.91
C ALA A 126 -5.33 7.51 -9.68
N GLY A 127 -4.77 8.72 -9.55
CA GLY A 127 -5.22 9.70 -8.55
C GLY A 127 -4.51 9.66 -7.20
N HIS A 128 -3.55 8.75 -7.00
CA HIS A 128 -2.76 8.68 -5.77
C HIS A 128 -1.29 9.07 -6.00
N THR A 129 -1.02 10.37 -6.04
CA THR A 129 0.30 10.95 -6.36
C THR A 129 1.42 10.48 -5.42
N GLN A 130 1.11 10.21 -4.14
CA GLN A 130 2.09 9.64 -3.19
C GLN A 130 2.58 8.26 -3.61
N THR A 131 1.75 7.43 -4.26
CA THR A 131 2.17 6.11 -4.76
C THR A 131 3.18 6.24 -5.90
N ALA A 132 3.01 7.25 -6.77
CA ALA A 132 3.99 7.58 -7.80
C ALA A 132 5.32 8.05 -7.20
N PHE A 133 5.27 8.86 -6.14
CA PHE A 133 6.46 9.30 -5.40
C PHE A 133 7.21 8.13 -4.74
N ILE A 134 6.49 7.27 -4.00
CA ILE A 134 7.05 6.05 -3.38
C ILE A 134 7.68 5.14 -4.44
N SER A 135 7.04 5.00 -5.61
CA SER A 135 7.56 4.19 -6.71
C SER A 135 8.82 4.78 -7.35
N GLY A 136 8.91 6.11 -7.48
CA GLY A 136 10.12 6.81 -7.91
C GLY A 136 11.29 6.61 -6.94
N VAL A 137 11.02 6.72 -5.64
CA VAL A 137 12.02 6.44 -4.59
C VAL A 137 12.44 4.96 -4.60
N ALA A 138 11.51 4.01 -4.81
CA ALA A 138 11.81 2.59 -4.97
C ALA A 138 12.80 2.34 -6.12
N VAL A 139 12.58 2.98 -7.28
CA VAL A 139 13.47 2.91 -8.44
C VAL A 139 14.85 3.48 -8.11
N GLY A 140 14.91 4.61 -7.40
CA GLY A 140 16.15 5.22 -6.93
C GLY A 140 16.95 4.29 -6.02
N ILE A 141 16.31 3.75 -4.97
CA ILE A 141 16.89 2.77 -4.04
C ILE A 141 17.42 1.55 -4.81
N TRP A 142 16.61 1.00 -5.73
CA TRP A 142 16.97 -0.18 -6.50
C TRP A 142 18.19 0.08 -7.42
N LEU A 143 18.27 1.24 -8.05
CA LEU A 143 19.41 1.63 -8.88
C LEU A 143 20.69 1.85 -8.05
N LEU A 144 20.59 2.55 -6.92
CA LEU A 144 21.72 2.81 -6.03
C LEU A 144 22.26 1.52 -5.40
N ALA A 145 21.39 0.62 -4.94
CA ALA A 145 21.80 -0.67 -4.39
C ALA A 145 22.39 -1.62 -5.45
N GLN A 146 21.85 -1.63 -6.68
CA GLN A 146 22.48 -2.35 -7.80
C GLN A 146 23.87 -1.79 -8.15
N TRP A 147 24.05 -0.48 -8.04
CA TRP A 147 25.34 0.16 -8.28
C TRP A 147 26.36 -0.18 -7.19
N ALA A 148 25.97 -0.04 -5.92
CA ALA A 148 26.80 -0.41 -4.78
C ALA A 148 27.25 -1.89 -4.85
N GLY A 149 26.34 -2.80 -5.23
CA GLY A 149 26.66 -4.20 -5.45
C GLY A 149 27.64 -4.49 -6.61
N LYS A 150 27.91 -3.52 -7.49
CA LYS A 150 28.89 -3.61 -8.58
C LYS A 150 30.25 -2.98 -8.26
N LEU A 151 30.36 -2.17 -7.19
CA LEU A 151 31.61 -1.45 -6.85
C LEU A 151 32.78 -2.38 -6.51
N GLU A 152 32.49 -3.57 -5.97
CA GLU A 152 33.50 -4.60 -5.66
C GLU A 152 33.97 -5.39 -6.90
N ILE A 153 33.32 -5.22 -8.05
CA ILE A 153 33.71 -5.88 -9.30
C ILE A 153 34.78 -5.04 -9.99
N ARG A 154 35.86 -5.69 -10.44
CA ARG A 154 37.05 -5.06 -11.07
C ARG A 154 36.71 -4.09 -12.22
N ASP A 155 35.58 -4.32 -12.89
CA ASP A 155 35.07 -3.55 -14.03
C ASP A 155 33.82 -2.69 -13.72
N TRP A 156 33.65 -2.21 -12.48
CA TRP A 156 32.48 -1.41 -12.07
C TRP A 156 32.12 -0.25 -13.01
N ARG A 157 33.13 0.39 -13.64
CA ARG A 157 32.95 1.49 -14.61
C ARG A 157 32.19 1.06 -15.86
N LEU A 158 32.41 -0.17 -16.35
CA LEU A 158 31.67 -0.75 -17.48
C LEU A 158 30.22 -1.03 -17.06
N GLY A 159 30.04 -1.62 -15.87
CA GLY A 159 28.72 -1.90 -15.29
C GLY A 159 27.85 -0.65 -15.03
N VAL A 160 28.48 0.51 -14.77
CA VAL A 160 27.83 1.83 -14.70
C VAL A 160 27.39 2.31 -16.08
N ARG A 161 28.31 2.34 -17.05
CA ARG A 161 28.04 2.85 -18.42
C ARG A 161 27.00 2.03 -19.17
N GLN A 162 26.98 0.71 -19.00
CA GLN A 162 26.08 -0.18 -19.72
C GLN A 162 24.68 -0.28 -19.08
N SER A 163 24.53 0.05 -17.79
CA SER A 163 23.31 -0.28 -17.03
C SER A 163 22.75 0.84 -16.15
N LEU A 164 23.58 1.61 -15.43
CA LEU A 164 23.08 2.67 -14.54
C LEU A 164 22.71 3.94 -15.33
N ILE A 165 23.64 4.50 -16.11
CA ILE A 165 23.42 5.73 -16.89
C ILE A 165 22.21 5.58 -17.85
N PRO A 166 22.06 4.48 -18.61
CA PRO A 166 20.94 4.31 -19.55
C PRO A 166 19.58 4.19 -18.84
N ASN A 167 19.55 3.57 -17.65
CA ASN A 167 18.36 3.52 -16.81
C ASN A 167 18.02 4.92 -16.27
N LEU A 168 19.00 5.70 -15.78
CA LEU A 168 18.77 7.06 -15.31
C LEU A 168 18.29 7.99 -16.43
N GLN A 169 18.89 7.91 -17.62
CA GLN A 169 18.42 8.65 -18.80
C GLN A 169 16.97 8.26 -19.16
N SER A 170 16.69 6.96 -19.22
CA SER A 170 15.33 6.45 -19.47
C SER A 170 14.34 6.93 -18.42
N LEU A 171 14.73 6.95 -17.15
CA LEU A 171 13.90 7.42 -16.04
C LEU A 171 13.61 8.92 -16.14
N ILE A 172 14.63 9.75 -16.36
CA ILE A 172 14.50 11.22 -16.45
C ILE A 172 13.62 11.61 -17.65
N PHE A 173 13.93 11.09 -18.84
CA PHE A 173 13.10 11.35 -20.03
C PHE A 173 11.68 10.76 -19.88
N GLY A 174 11.54 9.62 -19.20
CA GLY A 174 10.26 8.99 -18.93
C GLY A 174 9.39 9.80 -17.96
N ILE A 175 9.97 10.37 -16.90
CA ILE A 175 9.25 11.26 -15.97
C ILE A 175 8.83 12.54 -16.70
N GLY A 176 9.72 13.17 -17.48
CA GLY A 176 9.37 14.34 -18.29
C GLY A 176 8.20 14.08 -19.25
N LEU A 177 8.22 12.93 -19.94
CA LEU A 177 7.13 12.52 -20.83
C LEU A 177 5.85 12.16 -20.05
N ALA A 178 5.93 11.55 -18.86
CA ALA A 178 4.76 11.30 -18.02
C ALA A 178 4.07 12.61 -17.61
N LEU A 179 4.84 13.62 -17.18
CA LEU A 179 4.29 14.92 -16.79
C LEU A 179 3.58 15.62 -17.97
N LEU A 180 4.14 15.52 -19.19
CA LEU A 180 3.49 16.04 -20.40
C LEU A 180 2.19 15.28 -20.74
N VAL A 181 2.21 13.95 -20.72
CA VAL A 181 1.02 13.11 -21.02
C VAL A 181 -0.09 13.30 -19.97
N THR A 182 0.29 13.53 -18.71
CA THR A 182 -0.66 13.71 -17.61
C THR A 182 -1.02 15.17 -17.31
N ALA A 183 -0.51 16.13 -18.09
CA ALA A 183 -0.75 17.56 -17.90
C ALA A 183 -2.26 17.92 -17.85
N VAL A 184 -3.10 17.20 -18.61
CA VAL A 184 -4.56 17.35 -18.61
C VAL A 184 -5.20 17.11 -17.23
N GLN A 185 -4.60 16.26 -16.39
CA GLN A 185 -5.01 16.04 -15.00
C GLN A 185 -4.19 16.93 -14.06
N LEU A 186 -2.87 17.01 -14.25
CA LEU A 186 -1.97 17.68 -13.30
C LEU A 186 -2.14 19.19 -13.26
N LEU A 187 -2.35 19.87 -14.39
CA LEU A 187 -2.47 21.34 -14.40
C LEU A 187 -3.71 21.81 -13.60
N PRO A 188 -4.94 21.29 -13.82
CA PRO A 188 -6.09 21.61 -12.97
C PRO A 188 -5.90 21.19 -11.50
N THR A 189 -5.18 20.08 -11.25
CA THR A 189 -4.88 19.64 -9.87
C THR A 189 -3.95 20.63 -9.16
N LEU A 190 -2.96 21.18 -9.86
CA LEU A 190 -2.02 22.18 -9.31
C LEU A 190 -2.73 23.50 -9.02
N GLU A 191 -3.60 23.97 -9.91
CA GLU A 191 -4.45 25.14 -9.70
C GLU A 191 -5.34 24.95 -8.45
N LEU A 192 -6.03 23.82 -8.35
CA LEU A 192 -6.85 23.49 -7.17
C LEU A 192 -6.00 23.37 -5.88
N THR A 193 -4.77 22.86 -5.97
CA THR A 193 -3.87 22.74 -4.81
C THR A 193 -3.44 24.12 -4.29
N GLN A 194 -3.24 25.10 -5.18
CA GLN A 194 -2.93 26.48 -4.79
C GLN A 194 -4.08 27.18 -4.04
N LEU A 195 -5.33 26.73 -4.27
CA LEU A 195 -6.53 27.21 -3.58
C LEU A 195 -6.88 26.38 -2.33
N SER A 196 -6.02 25.45 -1.92
CA SER A 196 -6.22 24.57 -0.77
C SER A 196 -5.31 24.94 0.41
N SER A 197 -5.62 24.41 1.59
CA SER A 197 -4.74 24.51 2.77
C SER A 197 -3.34 23.90 2.57
N ARG A 198 -3.07 23.23 1.44
CA ARG A 198 -1.80 22.57 1.12
C ARG A 198 -0.89 23.39 0.18
N GLN A 199 -1.19 24.66 -0.08
CA GLN A 199 -0.42 25.51 -1.01
C GLN A 199 1.09 25.53 -0.73
N GLY A 200 1.51 25.47 0.54
CA GLY A 200 2.92 25.45 0.96
C GLY A 200 3.51 24.06 1.28
N GLY A 201 2.74 22.98 1.08
CA GLY A 201 2.99 21.69 1.72
C GLY A 201 2.38 21.60 3.12
N LEU A 202 2.63 20.49 3.81
CA LEU A 202 2.14 20.18 5.15
C LEU A 202 3.18 20.56 6.22
N PRO A 203 2.77 20.96 7.44
CA PRO A 203 3.67 21.12 8.57
C PRO A 203 4.23 19.75 9.03
N VAL A 204 5.37 19.77 9.72
CA VAL A 204 6.17 18.55 9.98
C VAL A 204 5.43 17.52 10.84
N ASN A 205 4.60 17.96 11.78
CA ASN A 205 3.70 17.10 12.57
C ASN A 205 2.69 16.37 11.65
N GLU A 206 2.04 17.07 10.72
CA GLU A 206 1.12 16.44 9.75
C GLU A 206 1.85 15.48 8.79
N VAL A 207 3.05 15.83 8.31
CA VAL A 207 3.87 14.93 7.46
C VAL A 207 4.20 13.63 8.19
N LEU A 208 4.44 13.71 9.50
CA LEU A 208 4.78 12.57 10.35
C LEU A 208 3.56 11.94 11.06
N SER A 209 2.33 12.41 10.81
CA SER A 209 1.11 11.75 11.28
C SER A 209 0.98 10.33 10.72
N PHE A 210 0.36 9.41 11.45
CA PHE A 210 0.32 7.97 11.13
C PHE A 210 1.72 7.34 10.94
N SER A 211 2.67 7.69 11.82
CA SER A 211 3.98 7.04 11.93
C SER A 211 3.85 5.63 12.50
N LEU A 212 4.56 4.64 11.94
CA LEU A 212 4.56 3.29 12.51
C LEU A 212 5.34 3.27 13.83
N ASN A 213 4.63 3.18 14.96
CA ASN A 213 5.26 3.06 16.27
C ASN A 213 6.07 1.74 16.36
N PRO A 214 7.35 1.76 16.80
CA PRO A 214 8.17 0.56 16.97
C PRO A 214 7.51 -0.57 17.78
N LEU A 215 6.68 -0.24 18.78
CA LEU A 215 5.94 -1.21 19.59
C LEU A 215 4.90 -2.00 18.78
N LEU A 216 4.45 -1.46 17.65
CA LEU A 216 3.50 -2.10 16.74
C LEU A 216 4.18 -3.00 15.68
N LEU A 217 5.51 -3.01 15.55
CA LEU A 217 6.22 -3.80 14.52
C LEU A 217 5.84 -5.29 14.53
N GLY A 218 5.62 -5.87 15.71
CA GLY A 218 5.14 -7.25 15.84
C GLY A 218 3.77 -7.46 15.20
N ARG A 219 2.83 -6.52 15.39
CA ARG A 219 1.47 -6.57 14.82
C ARG A 219 1.43 -6.20 13.34
N ALA A 220 2.24 -5.24 12.93
CA ALA A 220 2.31 -4.79 11.55
C ALA A 220 2.86 -5.88 10.63
N LEU A 221 3.86 -6.65 11.10
CA LEU A 221 4.64 -7.56 10.26
C LEU A 221 4.32 -9.05 10.45
N LEU A 222 3.60 -9.44 11.52
CA LEU A 222 3.16 -10.83 11.76
C LEU A 222 1.65 -10.99 11.56
N PRO A 223 1.18 -12.15 11.07
CA PRO A 223 -0.25 -12.42 10.88
C PRO A 223 -0.98 -12.54 12.22
N SER A 224 -2.16 -11.91 12.35
CA SER A 224 -3.04 -12.00 13.52
C SER A 224 -4.37 -12.71 13.19
N VAL A 225 -5.05 -13.24 14.21
CA VAL A 225 -6.40 -13.83 14.07
C VAL A 225 -7.40 -12.98 14.84
N GLY A 226 -8.40 -12.44 14.15
CA GLY A 226 -9.50 -11.67 14.77
C GLY A 226 -9.11 -10.32 15.37
N GLN A 227 -7.85 -9.90 15.26
CA GLN A 227 -7.34 -8.62 15.75
C GLN A 227 -7.02 -7.72 14.56
N SER A 228 -7.83 -6.68 14.36
CA SER A 228 -7.62 -5.70 13.30
C SER A 228 -6.57 -4.65 13.68
N LEU A 229 -6.01 -3.98 12.70
CA LEU A 229 -5.07 -2.87 12.84
C LEU A 229 -5.41 -1.88 11.73
N TYR A 230 -5.24 -0.58 11.98
CA TYR A 230 -5.48 0.44 10.95
C TYR A 230 -4.73 0.11 9.65
N SER A 231 -5.45 0.14 8.53
CA SER A 231 -5.09 -0.53 7.28
C SER A 231 -3.73 -0.11 6.69
N GLU A 232 -3.27 1.11 7.00
CA GLU A 232 -1.95 1.62 6.58
C GLU A 232 -0.77 1.01 7.34
N TYR A 233 -0.99 0.48 8.55
CA TYR A 233 0.02 -0.22 9.34
C TYR A 233 0.09 -1.72 9.04
N VAL A 234 -0.89 -2.28 8.33
CA VAL A 234 -0.93 -3.70 8.01
C VAL A 234 0.13 -4.01 6.94
N ALA A 235 1.09 -4.88 7.24
CA ALA A 235 2.09 -5.33 6.27
C ALA A 235 2.54 -6.78 6.50
N TYR A 236 1.70 -7.63 7.10
CA TYR A 236 2.14 -8.93 7.57
C TYR A 236 2.55 -9.90 6.46
N PHE A 237 3.49 -10.78 6.81
CA PHE A 237 3.84 -11.98 6.04
C PHE A 237 3.86 -13.22 6.95
N PRO A 238 3.48 -14.40 6.44
CA PRO A 238 3.62 -15.67 7.16
C PRO A 238 5.08 -15.91 7.57
N LEU A 239 5.30 -16.60 8.69
CA LEU A 239 6.63 -17.00 9.15
C LEU A 239 7.38 -17.83 8.10
N THR A 240 6.66 -18.67 7.35
CA THR A 240 7.16 -19.44 6.21
C THR A 240 7.73 -18.53 5.12
N ALA A 241 7.04 -17.43 4.79
CA ALA A 241 7.49 -16.44 3.82
C ALA A 241 8.66 -15.59 4.35
N LEU A 242 8.62 -15.19 5.63
CA LEU A 242 9.73 -14.47 6.28
C LEU A 242 11.01 -15.32 6.32
N LEU A 243 10.90 -16.61 6.62
CA LEU A 243 12.04 -17.54 6.57
C LEU A 243 12.63 -17.64 5.15
N LEU A 244 11.79 -17.81 4.12
CA LEU A 244 12.26 -17.80 2.73
C LEU A 244 12.92 -16.46 2.38
N ALA A 245 12.36 -15.33 2.81
CA ALA A 245 12.93 -14.01 2.58
C ALA A 245 14.31 -13.86 3.25
N LEU A 246 14.52 -14.42 4.44
CA LEU A 246 15.82 -14.42 5.12
C LEU A 246 16.83 -15.34 4.44
N ILE A 247 16.40 -16.52 3.95
CA ILE A 247 17.23 -17.42 3.14
C ILE A 247 17.64 -16.77 1.82
N GLY A 248 16.72 -16.06 1.15
CA GLY A 248 16.99 -15.30 -0.06
C GLY A 248 17.86 -14.08 0.20
N ALA A 249 17.64 -13.36 1.30
CA ALA A 249 18.49 -12.26 1.74
C ALA A 249 19.93 -12.75 1.89
N TRP A 250 20.16 -13.84 2.62
CA TRP A 250 21.49 -14.40 2.89
C TRP A 250 22.32 -14.70 1.62
N GLN A 251 21.65 -14.93 0.48
CA GLN A 251 22.35 -15.07 -0.80
C GLN A 251 23.14 -13.83 -1.21
N TRP A 252 22.93 -12.66 -0.60
CA TRP A 252 23.71 -11.43 -0.85
C TRP A 252 25.23 -11.65 -0.77
N ARG A 253 25.67 -12.57 0.10
CA ARG A 253 27.09 -12.93 0.31
C ARG A 253 27.70 -13.67 -0.89
N GLN A 254 26.89 -14.38 -1.68
CA GLN A 254 27.32 -15.10 -2.87
C GLN A 254 26.95 -14.35 -4.17
N GLN A 255 25.80 -13.68 -4.16
CA GLN A 255 25.20 -13.00 -5.29
C GLN A 255 24.64 -11.64 -4.85
N ARG A 256 25.31 -10.55 -5.25
CA ARG A 256 24.90 -9.17 -4.94
C ARG A 256 23.54 -8.75 -5.51
N VAL A 257 22.90 -9.62 -6.29
CA VAL A 257 21.55 -9.46 -6.85
C VAL A 257 20.46 -9.33 -5.77
N ALA A 258 20.69 -9.83 -4.55
CA ALA A 258 19.75 -9.69 -3.43
C ALA A 258 19.75 -8.28 -2.79
N LEU A 259 20.85 -7.52 -2.88
CA LEU A 259 21.02 -6.24 -2.19
C LEU A 259 19.92 -5.20 -2.48
N PRO A 260 19.42 -5.04 -3.73
CA PRO A 260 18.35 -4.08 -4.01
C PRO A 260 17.04 -4.38 -3.28
N ALA A 261 16.67 -5.66 -3.16
CA ALA A 261 15.47 -6.06 -2.42
C ALA A 261 15.66 -5.92 -0.89
N ILE A 262 16.86 -6.19 -0.38
CA ILE A 262 17.22 -5.92 1.03
C ILE A 262 17.15 -4.40 1.31
N ALA A 263 17.65 -3.57 0.41
CA ALA A 263 17.60 -2.12 0.56
C ALA A 263 16.16 -1.57 0.57
N LEU A 264 15.26 -2.12 -0.26
CA LEU A 264 13.83 -1.79 -0.22
C LEU A 264 13.19 -2.14 1.15
N ILE A 265 13.53 -3.29 1.74
CA ILE A 265 13.06 -3.69 3.07
C ILE A 265 13.55 -2.72 4.15
N VAL A 266 14.87 -2.51 4.22
CA VAL A 266 15.49 -1.72 5.30
C VAL A 266 15.06 -0.25 5.21
N ILE A 267 15.12 0.35 4.01
CA ILE A 267 14.75 1.76 3.83
C ILE A 267 13.23 1.92 3.94
N GLY A 268 12.43 0.98 3.43
CA GLY A 268 10.97 0.99 3.60
C GLY A 268 10.54 1.00 5.06
N LEU A 269 11.13 0.13 5.90
CA LEU A 269 10.86 0.11 7.33
C LEU A 269 11.35 1.39 8.03
N LEU A 270 12.57 1.86 7.75
CA LEU A 270 13.10 3.09 8.36
C LEU A 270 12.26 4.33 8.02
N LEU A 271 11.78 4.45 6.78
CA LEU A 271 10.87 5.52 6.39
C LEU A 271 9.48 5.34 7.03
N ALA A 272 8.98 4.10 7.15
CA ALA A 272 7.68 3.80 7.79
C ALA A 272 7.61 4.19 9.26
N LEU A 273 8.72 4.11 10.00
CA LEU A 273 8.83 4.56 11.39
C LEU A 273 8.53 6.06 11.60
N GLY A 274 8.50 6.87 10.54
CA GLY A 274 8.12 8.29 10.61
C GLY A 274 8.83 9.04 11.74
N ALA A 275 8.07 9.64 12.67
CA ALA A 275 8.57 10.40 13.81
C ALA A 275 9.59 9.65 14.70
N PHE A 276 9.55 8.31 14.74
CA PHE A 276 10.45 7.48 15.53
C PHE A 276 11.83 7.26 14.87
N ASN A 277 12.05 7.81 13.67
CA ASN A 277 13.35 7.82 12.99
C ASN A 277 13.83 9.28 12.79
N PRO A 278 14.96 9.69 13.42
CA PRO A 278 15.49 11.05 13.29
C PRO A 278 15.72 11.52 11.84
N MET A 279 16.02 10.61 10.90
CA MET A 279 16.20 10.98 9.49
C MET A 279 14.89 11.50 8.86
N ASN A 280 13.74 11.00 9.27
CA ASN A 280 12.46 11.40 8.70
C ASN A 280 12.09 12.84 9.08
N TRP A 281 12.58 13.35 10.22
CA TRP A 281 12.43 14.77 10.58
C TRP A 281 13.20 15.70 9.62
N LEU A 282 14.34 15.25 9.08
CA LEU A 282 15.06 15.98 8.03
C LEU A 282 14.31 15.85 6.69
N LEU A 283 13.90 14.64 6.32
CA LEU A 283 13.18 14.39 5.08
C LEU A 283 11.84 15.14 5.01
N ALA A 284 11.08 15.22 6.10
CA ALA A 284 9.80 15.93 6.18
C ALA A 284 9.89 17.44 5.87
N ARG A 285 11.10 18.02 5.88
CA ARG A 285 11.37 19.42 5.51
C ARG A 285 11.83 19.58 4.05
N LEU A 286 12.07 18.48 3.32
CA LEU A 286 12.49 18.52 1.92
C LEU A 286 11.28 18.66 0.98
N PRO A 287 11.40 19.45 -0.10
CA PRO A 287 10.39 19.53 -1.14
C PRO A 287 10.01 18.15 -1.68
N GLY A 288 8.71 17.86 -1.71
CA GLY A 288 8.16 16.59 -2.18
C GLY A 288 7.84 15.62 -1.03
N PHE A 289 8.71 15.48 -0.03
CA PHE A 289 8.38 14.74 1.19
C PHE A 289 7.36 15.52 2.04
N ASN A 290 7.47 16.85 2.09
CA ASN A 290 6.52 17.74 2.76
C ASN A 290 5.12 17.81 2.11
N LEU A 291 4.86 17.09 1.02
CA LEU A 291 3.55 17.09 0.33
C LEU A 291 2.61 15.98 0.81
N PHE A 292 3.10 15.04 1.62
CA PHE A 292 2.40 13.80 1.94
C PHE A 292 2.42 13.50 3.44
N ARG A 293 1.34 12.86 3.93
CA ARG A 293 1.24 12.29 5.29
C ARG A 293 1.27 10.75 5.24
N VAL A 294 1.18 10.09 6.39
CA VAL A 294 1.24 8.62 6.55
C VAL A 294 2.58 8.00 6.11
N PRO A 295 3.65 8.13 6.93
CA PRO A 295 4.89 7.40 6.72
C PRO A 295 4.70 5.88 6.59
N ALA A 296 3.71 5.28 7.27
CA ALA A 296 3.45 3.84 7.20
C ALA A 296 3.32 3.29 5.75
N ARG A 297 2.88 4.10 4.78
CA ARG A 297 2.82 3.75 3.35
C ARG A 297 4.16 3.32 2.73
N TRP A 298 5.29 3.64 3.36
CA TRP A 298 6.61 3.11 2.96
C TRP A 298 6.75 1.59 3.13
N LEU A 299 5.84 0.94 3.87
CA LEU A 299 5.70 -0.52 3.94
C LEU A 299 5.43 -1.18 2.57
N ALA A 300 5.02 -0.43 1.55
CA ALA A 300 5.00 -0.87 0.15
C ALA A 300 6.36 -1.43 -0.32
N LEU A 301 7.47 -0.78 0.08
CA LEU A 301 8.82 -1.19 -0.29
C LEU A 301 9.24 -2.46 0.44
N TYR A 302 8.87 -2.55 1.72
CA TYR A 302 9.02 -3.75 2.55
C TYR A 302 8.29 -4.95 1.92
N ALA A 303 7.01 -4.78 1.56
CA ALA A 303 6.18 -5.86 1.02
C ALA A 303 6.71 -6.40 -0.32
N LEU A 304 7.14 -5.51 -1.22
CA LEU A 304 7.78 -5.91 -2.47
C LEU A 304 9.13 -6.61 -2.23
N GLY A 305 9.97 -6.06 -1.35
CA GLY A 305 11.28 -6.59 -1.04
C GLY A 305 11.22 -7.98 -0.39
N ILE A 306 10.35 -8.19 0.60
CA ILE A 306 10.11 -9.50 1.22
C ILE A 306 9.65 -10.52 0.18
N SER A 307 8.67 -10.17 -0.66
CA SER A 307 8.14 -11.06 -1.71
C SER A 307 9.19 -11.47 -2.73
N LEU A 308 10.07 -10.54 -3.13
CA LEU A 308 11.19 -10.80 -4.03
C LEU A 308 12.24 -11.72 -3.38
N LEU A 309 12.62 -11.46 -2.13
CA LEU A 309 13.60 -12.30 -1.43
C LEU A 309 13.03 -13.68 -1.08
N ALA A 310 11.74 -13.80 -0.78
CA ALA A 310 11.10 -15.09 -0.55
C ALA A 310 11.12 -15.98 -1.82
N GLY A 311 10.93 -15.38 -3.00
CA GLY A 311 11.14 -16.07 -4.27
C GLY A 311 12.60 -16.49 -4.51
N LEU A 312 13.56 -15.64 -4.16
CA LEU A 312 14.98 -15.97 -4.23
C LEU A 312 15.38 -17.08 -3.25
N GLY A 313 14.81 -17.08 -2.04
CA GLY A 313 15.02 -18.12 -1.05
C GLY A 313 14.37 -19.44 -1.44
N TRP A 314 13.20 -19.39 -2.08
CA TRP A 314 12.57 -20.58 -2.65
C TRP A 314 13.46 -21.24 -3.70
N ASP A 315 14.00 -20.47 -4.65
CA ASP A 315 14.88 -20.98 -5.69
C ASP A 315 16.24 -21.43 -5.13
N ALA A 316 16.78 -20.78 -4.11
CA ALA A 316 17.99 -21.23 -3.42
C ALA A 316 17.82 -22.61 -2.75
N VAL A 317 16.60 -22.97 -2.36
CA VAL A 317 16.27 -24.24 -1.68
C VAL A 317 15.71 -25.31 -2.64
N ASN A 318 15.24 -24.93 -3.83
CA ASN A 318 14.59 -25.84 -4.80
C ASN A 318 15.21 -25.87 -6.19
N GLY A 319 16.19 -25.01 -6.48
CA GLY A 319 16.86 -24.95 -7.77
C GLY A 319 17.57 -26.26 -8.10
N LYS A 320 17.29 -26.83 -9.28
CA LYS A 320 18.07 -27.95 -9.81
C LYS A 320 19.54 -27.52 -10.03
N ARG A 321 20.47 -28.47 -9.90
CA ARG A 321 21.92 -28.32 -10.13
C ARG A 321 22.26 -27.86 -11.57
N SER A 322 22.05 -26.60 -11.93
CA SER A 322 22.40 -26.06 -13.25
C SER A 322 23.42 -24.93 -13.14
N SER A 323 24.71 -25.29 -13.27
CA SER A 323 25.79 -24.44 -13.76
C SER A 323 25.89 -23.00 -13.19
N ILE A 324 26.33 -22.88 -11.94
CA ILE A 324 27.29 -21.90 -11.40
C ILE A 324 27.62 -22.38 -9.97
N HIS A 325 28.82 -22.10 -9.44
CA HIS A 325 29.34 -22.72 -8.21
C HIS A 325 28.37 -22.67 -7.00
N HIS A 326 27.81 -23.83 -6.64
CA HIS A 326 27.08 -24.02 -5.39
C HIS A 326 27.97 -24.65 -4.32
N SER A 327 28.37 -23.84 -3.34
CA SER A 327 28.75 -24.34 -2.01
C SER A 327 27.52 -24.99 -1.34
N PRO A 328 27.67 -26.08 -0.56
CA PRO A 328 26.54 -26.71 0.13
C PRO A 328 25.82 -25.70 1.03
N PHE A 329 24.59 -25.36 0.66
CA PHE A 329 23.75 -24.40 1.38
C PHE A 329 23.45 -24.90 2.79
N THR A 330 24.19 -24.35 3.76
CA THR A 330 24.03 -24.66 5.18
C THR A 330 23.08 -23.63 5.78
N ILE A 331 21.89 -24.09 6.18
CA ILE A 331 20.90 -23.25 6.86
C ILE A 331 21.49 -22.83 8.21
N HIS A 332 21.76 -21.54 8.37
CA HIS A 332 22.33 -21.02 9.61
C HIS A 332 21.24 -20.83 10.65
N HIS A 333 21.41 -21.38 11.85
CA HIS A 333 20.41 -21.32 12.92
C HIS A 333 20.00 -19.88 13.29
N SER A 334 20.88 -18.89 13.07
CA SER A 334 20.58 -17.47 13.29
C SER A 334 19.43 -16.94 12.42
N LEU A 335 19.13 -17.54 11.27
CA LEU A 335 18.02 -17.10 10.40
C LEU A 335 16.65 -17.32 11.06
N PHE A 336 16.54 -18.28 11.98
CA PHE A 336 15.32 -18.52 12.76
C PHE A 336 15.12 -17.54 13.91
N MET A 337 16.20 -16.90 14.37
CA MET A 337 16.13 -15.96 15.48
C MET A 337 15.36 -14.69 15.11
N ILE A 338 15.24 -14.33 13.83
CA ILE A 338 14.54 -13.10 13.43
C ILE A 338 13.00 -13.26 13.52
N PRO A 339 12.34 -14.29 12.96
CA PRO A 339 10.92 -14.53 13.21
C PRO A 339 10.60 -14.74 14.70
N ILE A 340 11.47 -15.46 15.43
CA ILE A 340 11.32 -15.67 16.88
C ILE A 340 11.46 -14.34 17.64
N ALA A 341 12.41 -13.47 17.28
CA ALA A 341 12.56 -12.16 17.89
C ALA A 341 11.39 -11.22 17.57
N LEU A 342 10.78 -11.30 16.38
CA LEU A 342 9.55 -10.57 16.07
C LEU A 342 8.37 -11.05 16.92
N ILE A 343 8.22 -12.35 17.14
CA ILE A 343 7.20 -12.93 18.04
C ILE A 343 7.47 -12.50 19.49
N ALA A 344 8.71 -12.60 19.95
CA ALA A 344 9.11 -12.16 21.30
C ALA A 344 8.84 -10.65 21.49
N TRP A 345 9.18 -9.82 20.50
CA TRP A 345 8.86 -8.39 20.50
C TRP A 345 7.35 -8.15 20.52
N ALA A 346 6.57 -8.88 19.72
CA ALA A 346 5.11 -8.78 19.70
C ALA A 346 4.48 -9.08 21.07
N LEU A 347 5.07 -9.98 21.87
CA LEU A 347 4.64 -10.30 23.23
C LEU A 347 5.16 -9.30 24.27
N LEU A 348 6.43 -8.87 24.15
CA LEU A 348 7.08 -7.95 25.09
C LEU A 348 6.59 -6.50 24.95
N ALA A 349 6.16 -6.09 23.76
CA ALA A 349 5.65 -4.75 23.50
C ALA A 349 4.55 -4.32 24.49
N ARG A 350 3.69 -5.25 24.94
CA ARG A 350 2.65 -5.04 25.96
C ARG A 350 3.15 -4.33 27.22
N PHE A 351 4.36 -4.64 27.67
CA PHE A 351 4.91 -4.04 28.90
C PHE A 351 5.36 -2.59 28.67
N PHE A 352 5.81 -2.27 27.45
CA PHE A 352 6.24 -0.92 27.08
C PHE A 352 5.08 -0.02 26.68
N THR A 353 3.97 -0.57 26.18
CA THR A 353 2.79 0.24 25.78
C THR A 353 2.05 0.85 26.96
N GLY A 354 2.26 0.33 28.18
CA GLY A 354 1.83 0.97 29.42
C GLY A 354 2.69 2.17 29.84
N LEU A 355 3.85 2.38 29.20
CA LEU A 355 4.75 3.52 29.41
C LEU A 355 4.70 4.53 28.25
N ILE A 356 4.54 4.03 27.03
CA ILE A 356 4.51 4.81 25.78
C ILE A 356 3.26 4.40 24.99
N PRO A 357 2.18 5.20 25.01
CA PRO A 357 0.98 4.94 24.22
C PRO A 357 1.29 4.83 22.72
N THR A 358 0.59 3.92 22.03
CA THR A 358 0.78 3.70 20.57
C THR A 358 -0.07 4.61 19.68
N GLY A 359 -0.83 5.53 20.27
CA GLY A 359 -1.82 6.35 19.58
C GLY A 359 -3.19 5.66 19.47
N ALA A 360 -4.25 6.45 19.36
CA ALA A 360 -5.62 5.94 19.26
C ALA A 360 -5.96 5.33 17.89
N GLU A 361 -5.20 5.66 16.84
CA GLU A 361 -5.25 5.02 15.52
C GLU A 361 -4.87 3.53 15.56
N ALA A 362 -4.06 3.12 16.54
CA ALA A 362 -3.57 1.76 16.69
C ALA A 362 -3.30 1.43 18.16
N PRO A 363 -4.36 1.29 18.99
CA PRO A 363 -4.22 0.88 20.38
C PRO A 363 -3.60 -0.51 20.43
N TYR A 364 -2.57 -0.67 21.26
CA TYR A 364 -1.93 -1.97 21.40
C TYR A 364 -2.83 -2.97 22.15
N GLU A 365 -3.31 -3.95 21.40
CA GLU A 365 -3.83 -5.23 21.90
C GLU A 365 -2.70 -6.28 21.80
N ALA A 366 -2.56 -7.12 22.82
CA ALA A 366 -1.59 -8.22 22.82
C ALA A 366 -2.07 -9.39 21.93
N PRO A 367 -1.17 -10.18 21.32
CA PRO A 367 -1.55 -11.34 20.52
C PRO A 367 -2.46 -12.31 21.30
N ASN A 368 -3.64 -12.60 20.76
CA ASN A 368 -4.56 -13.56 21.37
C ASN A 368 -4.07 -15.02 21.20
N TRP A 369 -4.67 -15.96 21.96
CA TRP A 369 -4.26 -17.36 21.93
C TRP A 369 -4.37 -18.00 20.54
N GLN A 370 -5.34 -17.59 19.71
CA GLN A 370 -5.51 -18.07 18.34
C GLN A 370 -4.34 -17.63 17.44
N THR A 371 -3.87 -16.38 17.61
CA THR A 371 -2.69 -15.85 16.93
C THR A 371 -1.42 -16.57 17.36
N ILE A 372 -1.26 -16.85 18.66
CA ILE A 372 -0.13 -17.63 19.17
C ILE A 372 -0.14 -19.07 18.61
N LEU A 373 -1.31 -19.71 18.52
CA LEU A 373 -1.43 -21.03 17.89
C LEU A 373 -1.15 -21.00 16.38
N LEU A 374 -1.56 -19.93 15.67
CA LEU A 374 -1.24 -19.76 14.25
C LEU A 374 0.28 -19.71 14.02
N TRP A 375 0.99 -18.93 14.84
CA TRP A 375 2.46 -18.84 14.80
C TRP A 375 3.13 -20.16 15.18
N ALA A 376 2.66 -20.83 16.24
CA ALA A 376 3.17 -22.14 16.65
C ALA A 376 2.95 -23.21 15.56
N GLY A 377 1.80 -23.18 14.88
CA GLY A 377 1.49 -24.04 13.74
C GLY A 377 2.44 -23.82 12.56
N GLU A 378 2.70 -22.58 12.17
CA GLU A 378 3.70 -22.27 11.13
C GLU A 378 5.12 -22.70 11.53
N LEU A 379 5.53 -22.46 12.78
CA LEU A 379 6.83 -22.91 13.28
C LEU A 379 6.94 -24.45 13.23
N GLY A 380 5.85 -25.18 13.49
CA GLY A 380 5.76 -26.63 13.29
C GLY A 380 5.93 -27.04 11.83
N VAL A 381 5.25 -26.37 10.89
CA VAL A 381 5.40 -26.62 9.44
C VAL A 381 6.83 -26.33 8.96
N ILE A 382 7.42 -25.23 9.42
CA ILE A 382 8.83 -24.89 9.18
C ILE A 382 9.74 -26.01 9.71
N GLY A 383 9.56 -26.43 10.97
CA GLY A 383 10.36 -27.49 11.60
C GLY A 383 10.30 -28.81 10.83
N LEU A 384 9.10 -29.23 10.42
CA LEU A 384 8.90 -30.45 9.63
C LEU A 384 9.55 -30.37 8.23
N TRP A 385 9.41 -29.23 7.54
CA TRP A 385 10.00 -29.01 6.22
C TRP A 385 11.54 -28.97 6.27
N LEU A 386 12.12 -28.41 7.33
CA LEU A 386 13.56 -28.43 7.59
C LEU A 386 14.05 -29.84 7.97
N TRP A 387 13.36 -30.54 8.86
CA TRP A 387 13.71 -31.89 9.30
C TRP A 387 13.79 -32.85 8.11
N GLN A 388 12.81 -32.79 7.18
CA GLN A 388 12.86 -33.58 5.95
C GLN A 388 14.03 -33.22 5.03
N ARG A 389 14.58 -32.01 5.08
CA ARG A 389 15.70 -31.57 4.22
C ARG A 389 17.07 -31.83 4.84
N LEU A 390 17.18 -31.75 6.17
CA LEU A 390 18.41 -31.99 6.91
C LEU A 390 18.59 -33.47 7.28
N GLY A 391 17.49 -34.20 7.52
CA GLY A 391 17.48 -35.59 7.98
C GLY A 391 17.64 -36.67 6.91
N ILE A 392 17.73 -36.32 5.61
CA ILE A 392 17.94 -37.29 4.50
C ILE A 392 19.44 -37.60 4.28
N ARG A 393 20.32 -37.24 5.22
CA ARG A 393 21.78 -37.33 5.02
C ARG A 393 22.39 -38.74 5.19
N ASP A 394 21.64 -39.73 5.69
CA ASP A 394 22.14 -41.09 5.96
C ASP A 394 21.84 -42.15 4.86
N TRP A 395 22.82 -42.24 3.95
CA TRP A 395 23.52 -43.46 3.50
C TRP A 395 22.88 -44.60 2.69
N ARG A 396 21.55 -44.73 2.42
CA ARG A 396 21.07 -45.88 1.59
C ARG A 396 20.09 -45.60 0.43
N LEU A 397 20.64 -45.89 -0.76
CA LEU A 397 20.09 -46.51 -1.98
C LEU A 397 19.45 -45.65 -3.11
N GLU A 398 19.99 -45.85 -4.31
CA GLU A 398 19.72 -45.19 -5.60
C GLU A 398 18.41 -45.61 -6.29
N ILE A 399 17.54 -46.36 -5.60
CA ILE A 399 16.18 -46.69 -6.07
C ILE A 399 15.17 -45.60 -5.65
N ARG A 400 15.63 -44.60 -4.88
CA ARG A 400 14.81 -43.70 -4.07
C ARG A 400 14.47 -42.35 -4.74
N ASP A 401 14.99 -42.05 -5.92
CA ASP A 401 14.90 -40.72 -6.54
C ASP A 401 13.48 -40.28 -6.94
N TRP A 402 12.61 -41.20 -7.38
CA TRP A 402 11.22 -40.85 -7.70
C TRP A 402 10.39 -40.59 -6.44
N ALA A 403 10.53 -41.45 -5.43
CA ALA A 403 9.84 -41.31 -4.15
C ALA A 403 10.32 -40.05 -3.40
N ALA A 404 11.63 -39.78 -3.39
CA ALA A 404 12.20 -38.58 -2.78
C ALA A 404 11.76 -37.29 -3.48
N ASN A 405 11.69 -37.27 -4.83
CA ASN A 405 11.15 -36.12 -5.56
C ASN A 405 9.64 -35.91 -5.30
N ARG A 406 8.86 -36.99 -5.20
CA ARG A 406 7.42 -36.88 -4.88
C ARG A 406 7.21 -36.38 -3.46
N GLN A 407 8.00 -36.86 -2.50
CA GLN A 407 7.93 -36.46 -1.10
C GLN A 407 8.37 -35.00 -0.90
N SER A 408 9.43 -34.55 -1.57
CA SER A 408 9.88 -33.15 -1.54
C SER A 408 8.91 -32.20 -2.25
N LEU A 409 8.23 -32.65 -3.31
CA LEU A 409 7.14 -31.89 -3.94
C LEU A 409 5.96 -31.71 -2.98
N ILE A 410 5.52 -32.77 -2.31
CA ILE A 410 4.41 -32.72 -1.35
C ILE A 410 4.74 -31.79 -0.18
N SER A 411 5.92 -31.89 0.42
CA SER A 411 6.29 -31.02 1.55
C SER A 411 6.49 -29.56 1.14
N ASN A 412 6.94 -29.31 -0.08
CA ASN A 412 6.96 -27.97 -0.68
C ASN A 412 5.55 -27.39 -0.88
N LEU A 413 4.59 -28.19 -1.35
CA LEU A 413 3.20 -27.76 -1.51
C LEU A 413 2.52 -27.53 -0.15
N LEU A 414 2.81 -28.35 0.86
CA LEU A 414 2.34 -28.13 2.23
C LEU A 414 2.94 -26.87 2.86
N PHE A 415 4.24 -26.60 2.66
CA PHE A 415 4.90 -25.40 3.16
C PHE A 415 4.31 -24.12 2.56
N LEU A 416 4.14 -24.07 1.23
CA LEU A 416 3.51 -22.93 0.57
C LEU A 416 2.01 -22.82 0.91
N GLY A 417 1.31 -23.95 0.99
CA GLY A 417 -0.11 -24.03 1.33
C GLY A 417 -0.41 -23.56 2.76
N ALA A 418 0.49 -23.82 3.71
CA ALA A 418 0.40 -23.26 5.06
C ALA A 418 0.55 -21.74 5.03
N GLY A 419 1.56 -21.21 4.32
CA GLY A 419 1.76 -19.77 4.17
C GLY A 419 0.56 -19.06 3.51
N THR A 420 -0.03 -19.64 2.46
CA THR A 420 -1.23 -19.04 1.83
C THR A 420 -2.48 -19.17 2.69
N ALA A 421 -2.64 -20.27 3.45
CA ALA A 421 -3.72 -20.40 4.43
C ALA A 421 -3.59 -19.35 5.56
N VAL A 422 -2.36 -19.08 6.02
CA VAL A 422 -2.07 -18.04 7.01
C VAL A 422 -2.43 -16.65 6.48
N LEU A 423 -2.07 -16.31 5.24
CA LEU A 423 -2.50 -15.05 4.60
C LEU A 423 -4.03 -14.92 4.55
N PHE A 424 -4.73 -16.01 4.24
CA PHE A 424 -6.19 -16.06 4.16
C PHE A 424 -6.88 -15.97 5.51
N ILE A 425 -6.32 -16.57 6.56
CA ILE A 425 -6.82 -16.45 7.94
C ILE A 425 -6.57 -15.03 8.47
N ALA A 426 -5.36 -14.51 8.29
CA ALA A 426 -4.96 -13.20 8.79
C ALA A 426 -5.60 -12.03 8.04
N SER A 427 -6.15 -12.25 6.85
CA SER A 427 -6.91 -11.22 6.14
C SER A 427 -8.34 -11.06 6.65
N ARG A 428 -8.89 -12.02 7.41
CA ARG A 428 -10.28 -11.95 7.91
C ARG A 428 -10.62 -10.74 8.78
N PRO A 429 -9.75 -10.22 9.67
CA PRO A 429 -10.04 -8.97 10.40
C PRO A 429 -9.93 -7.70 9.55
N LEU A 430 -9.45 -7.75 8.29
CA LEU A 430 -9.33 -6.56 7.44
C LEU A 430 -10.72 -6.04 7.04
N PRO A 431 -10.99 -4.72 7.13
CA PRO A 431 -12.34 -4.15 6.99
C PRO A 431 -13.07 -4.52 5.69
N TYR A 432 -12.38 -4.77 4.58
CA TYR A 432 -13.03 -5.28 3.36
C TYR A 432 -13.76 -6.64 3.48
N ASN A 433 -13.54 -7.41 4.57
CA ASN A 433 -14.37 -8.60 4.91
C ASN A 433 -15.59 -8.26 5.76
N ASN A 434 -15.58 -7.10 6.44
CA ASN A 434 -16.64 -6.61 7.34
C ASN A 434 -17.37 -5.44 6.67
N LEU A 435 -18.02 -5.73 5.55
CA LEU A 435 -18.67 -4.70 4.73
C LEU A 435 -19.79 -3.98 5.50
N THR A 436 -19.87 -2.66 5.32
CA THR A 436 -21.02 -1.86 5.77
C THR A 436 -22.31 -2.33 5.09
N THR A 437 -23.44 -2.07 5.75
CA THR A 437 -24.74 -2.52 5.24
C THR A 437 -25.08 -1.81 3.91
N PRO A 438 -25.82 -2.44 2.97
CA PRO A 438 -26.06 -1.88 1.64
C PRO A 438 -26.73 -0.50 1.66
N GLU A 439 -27.50 -0.20 2.69
CA GLU A 439 -28.16 1.08 2.96
C GLU A 439 -27.13 2.22 3.05
N ALA A 440 -25.89 1.97 3.48
CA ALA A 440 -24.83 2.99 3.45
C ALA A 440 -24.45 3.46 2.03
N TYR A 441 -24.83 2.71 0.98
CA TYR A 441 -24.70 3.09 -0.42
C TYR A 441 -26.01 3.59 -1.05
N PHE A 442 -27.16 3.00 -0.66
CA PHE A 442 -28.46 3.35 -1.24
C PHE A 442 -29.17 4.53 -0.54
N ASP A 443 -28.93 4.75 0.75
CA ASP A 443 -29.48 5.89 1.48
C ASP A 443 -28.69 7.15 1.18
N LEU A 444 -29.38 8.14 0.60
CA LEU A 444 -28.83 9.47 0.43
C LEU A 444 -28.64 10.13 1.80
N ARG A 445 -27.38 10.22 2.24
CA ARG A 445 -26.91 11.14 3.29
C ARG A 445 -26.36 12.41 2.62
N PRO A 446 -27.20 13.37 2.23
CA PRO A 446 -26.74 14.55 1.50
C PRO A 446 -25.80 15.39 2.38
N PRO A 447 -24.59 15.73 1.92
CA PRO A 447 -23.75 16.68 2.65
C PRO A 447 -24.41 18.06 2.68
N ILE A 448 -24.10 18.88 3.69
CA ILE A 448 -24.61 20.25 3.85
C ILE A 448 -24.54 21.04 2.53
N THR A 449 -23.42 20.96 1.80
CA THR A 449 -23.24 21.63 0.50
C THR A 449 -24.25 21.22 -0.57
N ARG A 450 -24.72 19.96 -0.57
CA ARG A 450 -25.77 19.49 -1.47
C ARG A 450 -27.15 19.98 -1.04
N LEU A 451 -27.41 20.05 0.26
CA LEU A 451 -28.66 20.63 0.79
C LEU A 451 -28.75 22.12 0.43
N LEU A 452 -27.65 22.86 0.53
CA LEU A 452 -27.57 24.27 0.13
C LEU A 452 -27.75 24.47 -1.38
N ALA A 453 -27.08 23.68 -2.22
CA ALA A 453 -27.24 23.75 -3.67
C ALA A 453 -28.70 23.48 -4.11
N ASN A 454 -29.33 22.43 -3.56
CA ASN A 454 -30.74 22.14 -3.81
C ASN A 454 -31.67 23.28 -3.33
N GLY A 455 -31.35 23.94 -2.21
CA GLY A 455 -32.12 25.09 -1.71
C GLY A 455 -32.01 26.33 -2.60
N GLN A 456 -30.87 26.51 -3.29
CA GLN A 456 -30.68 27.59 -4.26
C GLN A 456 -31.37 27.29 -5.60
N GLU A 457 -31.26 26.06 -6.14
CA GLU A 457 -31.94 25.66 -7.38
C GLU A 457 -33.47 25.73 -7.27
N ASN A 458 -34.04 25.42 -6.10
CA ASN A 458 -35.47 25.50 -5.84
C ASN A 458 -35.97 26.92 -5.46
N GLY A 459 -35.17 27.97 -5.66
CA GLY A 459 -35.59 29.37 -5.56
C GLY A 459 -35.86 29.90 -4.15
N GLN A 460 -35.48 29.19 -3.08
CA GLN A 460 -35.77 29.63 -1.70
C GLN A 460 -34.82 30.69 -1.14
N TRP A 461 -33.80 31.13 -1.89
CA TRP A 461 -32.83 32.15 -1.48
C TRP A 461 -32.85 33.44 -2.33
N SER A 462 -34.05 33.95 -2.62
CA SER A 462 -34.23 35.34 -3.03
C SER A 462 -34.66 36.20 -1.83
N ILE A 463 -33.68 36.86 -1.18
CA ILE A 463 -33.94 38.02 -0.30
C ILE A 463 -33.91 39.33 -1.14
N ALA A 464 -33.88 39.22 -2.47
CA ALA A 464 -33.81 40.34 -3.39
C ALA A 464 -34.41 40.00 -4.77
N ASN A 465 -35.74 39.87 -4.84
CA ASN A 465 -36.61 40.38 -5.92
C ASN A 465 -38.02 39.77 -5.83
N SER A 466 -39.00 40.62 -5.57
CA SER A 466 -40.43 40.29 -5.48
C SER A 466 -41.12 40.36 -6.85
N GLN A 467 -40.83 39.41 -7.75
CA GLN A 467 -41.63 39.23 -8.97
C GLN A 467 -41.91 37.74 -9.27
N LEU A 468 -43.21 37.43 -9.38
CA LEU A 468 -43.75 36.09 -9.67
C LEU A 468 -43.53 35.71 -11.15
N PRO A 469 -43.01 34.50 -11.45
CA PRO A 469 -43.13 33.92 -12.79
C PRO A 469 -44.52 33.31 -12.99
N THR A 470 -45.18 33.67 -14.08
CA THR A 470 -46.46 33.06 -14.51
C THR A 470 -46.25 31.67 -15.11
N ALA A 471 -47.26 30.81 -15.00
CA ALA A 471 -47.17 29.41 -15.40
C ALA A 471 -47.41 29.18 -16.90
N SER A 472 -46.45 28.55 -17.59
CA SER A 472 -46.70 27.72 -18.78
C SER A 472 -45.47 26.89 -19.19
N ASN A 473 -45.50 25.56 -19.00
CA ASN A 473 -45.37 24.55 -20.07
C ASN A 473 -45.05 23.12 -19.57
N GLN A 474 -45.72 22.15 -20.21
CA GLN A 474 -45.46 20.71 -20.19
C GLN A 474 -44.56 20.36 -21.41
N GLN A 475 -43.89 19.21 -21.61
CA GLN A 475 -43.70 17.91 -20.93
C GLN A 475 -42.42 17.27 -21.60
N PRO A 476 -42.00 15.99 -21.41
CA PRO A 476 -42.32 14.96 -20.42
C PRO A 476 -41.07 14.34 -19.73
N ALA A 477 -41.26 13.26 -18.97
CA ALA A 477 -40.28 12.69 -18.04
C ALA A 477 -39.16 11.81 -18.63
N THR A 478 -37.99 11.87 -18.00
CA THR A 478 -37.22 10.67 -17.64
C THR A 478 -37.16 10.59 -16.11
N ASN A 479 -37.66 9.49 -15.54
CA ASN A 479 -37.97 9.42 -14.11
C ASN A 479 -36.74 9.14 -13.25
N TYR A 480 -36.06 10.20 -12.81
CA TYR A 480 -35.45 10.24 -11.49
C TYR A 480 -35.67 11.63 -10.87
N GLN A 481 -36.90 11.90 -10.42
CA GLN A 481 -37.08 12.97 -9.45
C GLN A 481 -36.41 12.53 -8.15
N PRO A 482 -35.37 13.23 -7.64
CA PRO A 482 -34.99 13.04 -6.26
C PRO A 482 -36.22 13.34 -5.38
N PRO A 483 -36.43 12.60 -4.27
CA PRO A 483 -37.55 12.89 -3.37
C PRO A 483 -37.47 14.36 -2.97
N ALA A 484 -38.60 15.06 -3.11
CA ALA A 484 -38.63 16.52 -3.13
C ALA A 484 -37.91 17.11 -1.90
N ALA A 485 -36.86 17.89 -2.13
CA ALA A 485 -36.13 18.65 -1.10
C ALA A 485 -36.95 19.85 -0.56
N ASN A 486 -38.29 19.71 -0.55
CA ASN A 486 -39.26 20.61 0.09
C ASN A 486 -39.50 20.20 1.55
N GLY A 487 -39.01 19.02 1.97
CA GLY A 487 -39.04 18.61 3.37
C GLY A 487 -38.06 19.44 4.19
N ARG A 488 -38.59 20.22 5.14
CA ARG A 488 -37.79 20.71 6.26
C ARG A 488 -37.18 19.51 6.98
N PHE A 489 -35.87 19.47 7.17
CA PHE A 489 -35.24 18.38 7.91
C PHE A 489 -35.20 18.72 9.41
N LEU A 490 -35.40 17.74 10.27
CA LEU A 490 -35.23 17.88 11.71
C LEU A 490 -33.97 17.13 12.12
N SER A 491 -33.00 17.83 12.70
CA SER A 491 -31.86 17.17 13.33
C SER A 491 -32.31 16.53 14.63
N LEU A 492 -32.28 15.19 14.67
CA LEU A 492 -32.69 14.36 15.81
C LEU A 492 -31.52 13.59 16.44
N SER A 493 -30.27 13.97 16.14
CA SER A 493 -29.12 13.40 16.81
C SER A 493 -28.75 14.23 18.03
N ASP A 494 -28.70 13.59 19.19
CA ASP A 494 -28.09 14.19 20.37
C ASP A 494 -26.57 14.40 20.18
N ILE A 495 -26.00 15.30 20.99
CA ILE A 495 -24.56 15.55 21.10
C ILE A 495 -23.81 14.55 22.01
N PHE A 496 -24.50 13.54 22.55
CA PHE A 496 -23.94 12.61 23.55
C PHE A 496 -22.95 11.57 22.99
N PHE A 497 -22.69 11.57 21.69
CA PHE A 497 -21.79 10.61 21.06
C PHE A 497 -20.53 11.31 20.52
N ASP A 498 -19.38 10.74 20.86
CA ASP A 498 -18.06 11.03 20.27
C ASP A 498 -18.15 11.10 18.73
N PRO A 499 -17.44 12.00 18.02
CA PRO A 499 -17.40 12.00 16.55
C PRO A 499 -16.89 10.67 15.94
N GLY A 500 -16.31 9.76 16.73
CA GLY A 500 -15.63 8.55 16.27
C GLY A 500 -14.17 8.82 15.89
N ASP A 501 -13.91 10.05 15.44
CA ASP A 501 -12.59 10.58 15.08
C ASP A 501 -11.82 11.17 16.27
N GLN A 502 -12.33 11.13 17.52
CA GLN A 502 -11.66 11.67 18.72
C GLN A 502 -10.21 11.20 18.83
N GLY A 503 -9.94 9.94 18.47
CA GLY A 503 -8.59 9.39 18.44
C GLY A 503 -7.64 10.05 17.42
N GLU A 504 -8.14 10.44 16.24
CA GLU A 504 -7.36 11.21 15.25
C GLU A 504 -7.23 12.68 15.69
N ILE A 505 -8.29 13.27 16.27
CA ILE A 505 -8.26 14.63 16.84
C ILE A 505 -7.17 14.74 17.93
N ASP A 506 -7.11 13.78 18.85
CA ASP A 506 -6.09 13.76 19.90
C ASP A 506 -4.69 13.47 19.35
N ALA A 507 -4.56 12.56 18.37
CA ALA A 507 -3.28 12.27 17.73
C ALA A 507 -2.72 13.47 16.94
N ILE A 508 -3.59 14.32 16.37
CA ILE A 508 -3.20 15.51 15.60
C ILE A 508 -2.97 16.74 16.49
N TYR A 509 -3.76 16.93 17.55
CA TYR A 509 -3.81 18.20 18.28
C TYR A 509 -3.36 18.17 19.74
N ALA A 510 -3.10 17.02 20.37
CA ALA A 510 -2.76 16.96 21.81
C ALA A 510 -1.42 17.63 22.17
N ASP A 511 -0.54 17.91 21.21
CA ASP A 511 0.71 18.65 21.38
C ASP A 511 0.58 20.16 21.08
N GLN A 512 -0.57 20.61 20.59
CA GLN A 512 -0.82 21.98 20.11
C GLN A 512 -1.98 22.68 20.82
N LEU A 513 -3.01 21.92 21.22
CA LEU A 513 -4.21 22.39 21.88
C LEU A 513 -4.29 21.79 23.29
N ASP A 514 -4.66 22.64 24.27
CA ASP A 514 -4.97 22.15 25.61
C ASP A 514 -6.24 21.28 25.60
N GLU A 515 -6.51 20.62 26.73
CA GLU A 515 -7.63 19.69 26.87
C GLU A 515 -8.99 20.39 26.63
N VAL A 516 -9.11 21.67 27.01
CA VAL A 516 -10.32 22.48 26.81
C VAL A 516 -10.51 22.79 25.33
N ALA A 517 -9.49 23.28 24.64
CA ALA A 517 -9.58 23.58 23.21
C ALA A 517 -9.81 22.33 22.34
N ARG A 518 -9.28 21.15 22.74
CA ARG A 518 -9.60 19.88 22.08
C ARG A 518 -11.04 19.43 22.34
N TYR A 519 -11.54 19.59 23.56
CA TYR A 519 -12.94 19.34 23.87
C TYR A 519 -13.86 20.26 23.06
N ASP A 520 -13.61 21.57 23.05
CA ASP A 520 -14.38 22.54 22.27
C ASP A 520 -14.32 22.27 20.76
N TYR A 521 -13.16 21.89 20.23
CA TYR A 521 -13.02 21.46 18.84
C TYR A 521 -13.88 20.23 18.52
N THR A 522 -13.86 19.23 19.40
CA THR A 522 -14.66 18.00 19.29
C THR A 522 -16.15 18.32 19.30
N VAL A 523 -16.61 19.14 20.24
CA VAL A 523 -17.99 19.61 20.32
C VAL A 523 -18.39 20.39 19.07
N ALA A 524 -17.52 21.27 18.56
CA ALA A 524 -17.79 22.05 17.34
C ALA A 524 -17.86 21.18 16.08
N ILE A 525 -16.97 20.19 15.94
CA ILE A 525 -17.05 19.17 14.88
C ILE A 525 -18.38 18.41 15.00
N LYS A 526 -18.73 17.94 16.20
CA LYS A 526 -19.95 17.14 16.38
C LYS A 526 -21.21 17.93 16.09
N GLN A 527 -21.30 19.16 16.59
CA GLN A 527 -22.40 20.08 16.29
C GLN A 527 -22.55 20.29 14.78
N LYS A 528 -21.45 20.40 14.04
CA LYS A 528 -21.46 20.54 12.58
C LYS A 528 -21.89 19.27 11.85
N GLU A 529 -21.50 18.08 12.29
CA GLU A 529 -21.95 16.80 11.73
C GLU A 529 -23.47 16.64 11.83
N ILE A 530 -24.01 16.85 13.03
CA ILE A 530 -25.45 16.71 13.28
C ILE A 530 -26.24 17.92 12.76
N VAL A 531 -25.57 19.00 12.37
CA VAL A 531 -26.18 20.30 12.04
C VAL A 531 -27.10 20.75 13.19
N ALA A 532 -26.47 20.92 14.36
CA ALA A 532 -27.10 21.22 15.64
C ALA A 532 -28.02 22.46 15.59
N PRO A 533 -28.98 22.61 16.52
CA PRO A 533 -29.90 23.75 16.55
C PRO A 533 -29.21 25.11 16.33
N ASN A 534 -29.83 25.96 15.51
CA ASN A 534 -29.30 27.22 14.96
C ASN A 534 -28.23 27.11 13.86
N LEU A 535 -27.47 26.02 13.72
CA LEU A 535 -26.59 25.84 12.55
C LEU A 535 -27.36 25.78 11.21
N PRO A 536 -28.60 25.27 11.12
CA PRO A 536 -29.42 25.44 9.92
C PRO A 536 -29.63 26.90 9.53
N LEU A 537 -29.89 27.78 10.50
CA LEU A 537 -30.03 29.23 10.25
C LEU A 537 -28.70 29.86 9.80
N ALA A 538 -27.59 29.48 10.45
CA ALA A 538 -26.26 29.99 10.11
C ALA A 538 -25.77 29.55 8.72
N TYR A 539 -26.18 28.37 8.25
CA TYR A 539 -25.83 27.86 6.93
C TYR A 539 -26.85 28.18 5.84
N GLY A 540 -28.10 28.52 6.18
CA GLY A 540 -29.18 28.72 5.21
C GLY A 540 -29.86 27.42 4.77
N LEU A 541 -30.06 26.50 5.72
CA LEU A 541 -30.76 25.23 5.51
C LEU A 541 -32.21 25.32 6.01
N SER A 542 -33.15 24.82 5.22
CA SER A 542 -34.55 24.67 5.61
C SER A 542 -34.72 23.54 6.64
N SER A 543 -34.67 23.87 7.93
CA SER A 543 -34.98 22.94 9.04
C SER A 543 -36.39 23.16 9.61
N VAL A 544 -36.85 22.21 10.42
CA VAL A 544 -38.05 22.35 11.28
C VAL A 544 -37.69 23.19 12.50
#